data_AF-A0A9Y2KWU2-F1
#
_entry.id   AF-A0A9Y2KWU2-F1
#
_cell.length_a   1.000
_cell.length_b   1.000
_cell.length_c   1.000
_cell.angle_alpha   90.00
_cell.angle_beta   90.00
_cell.angle_gamma   90.00
#
_symmetry.space_group_name_H-M   'P 1'
#
loop_
_entity.id
_entity.type
_entity.pdbx_description
1 polymer ?
#
loop_
_entity_poly.entity_id
_entity_poly.type
_entity_poly.pdbx_seq_one_letter_code
_entity_poly.pdbx_strand_id
1 'polypeptide(L)'
;MTLKMTATSVLEIKPGIWAFDMPPHQVRHFGNAGHAIGPQSVLLFRSYDYDADNQHLHFDLEDVSPINVGTTSKTIGIAIGPCEKGADEVTSLDAPHQMSFSPGDREFLRLAKSELSETTAQVAEQLLTGVRRKSPGELKRGKSRNFSETPDNFWYVIVQPRIDEISITVRGAVDHFEPVARLEIKDDRGNTRFKVKKKDDLPAALQIIFHAVRKG
;
A
#
# COMPACT_ATOMS: atom_id res chain seq x y z
N MET A 1 5.92 -16.90 -16.84
CA MET A 1 6.15 -16.21 -18.12
C MET A 1 5.32 -14.93 -18.06
N THR A 2 5.94 -13.79 -17.77
CA THR A 2 5.26 -12.50 -17.76
C THR A 2 5.09 -12.02 -19.20
N LEU A 3 3.86 -11.63 -19.57
CA LEU A 3 3.59 -11.04 -20.88
C LEU A 3 4.04 -9.57 -20.85
N LYS A 4 5.09 -9.27 -21.62
CA LYS A 4 5.53 -7.89 -21.87
C LYS A 4 4.69 -7.26 -22.97
N MET A 5 4.22 -6.04 -22.73
CA MET A 5 3.53 -5.22 -23.72
C MET A 5 4.38 -4.00 -24.05
N THR A 6 4.25 -3.51 -25.29
CA THR A 6 4.93 -2.30 -25.76
C THR A 6 3.88 -1.34 -26.29
N ALA A 7 3.81 -0.15 -25.71
CA ALA A 7 3.09 0.96 -26.31
C ALA A 7 4.03 1.70 -27.28
N THR A 8 3.53 1.98 -28.48
CA THR A 8 4.26 2.70 -29.53
C THR A 8 3.75 4.12 -29.68
N SER A 9 4.54 4.99 -30.32
CA SER A 9 4.19 6.42 -30.52
C SER A 9 3.94 7.16 -29.19
N VAL A 10 4.77 6.89 -28.19
CA VAL A 10 4.63 7.42 -26.83
C VAL A 10 5.24 8.81 -26.73
N LEU A 11 4.40 9.82 -26.47
CA LEU A 11 4.81 11.20 -26.24
C LEU A 11 4.99 11.46 -24.75
N GLU A 12 6.22 11.69 -24.31
CA GLU A 12 6.48 12.16 -22.94
C GLU A 12 6.02 13.63 -22.77
N ILE A 13 5.02 13.86 -21.93
CA ILE A 13 4.52 15.20 -21.59
C ILE A 13 5.42 15.82 -20.51
N LYS A 14 5.76 15.00 -19.52
CA LYS A 14 6.65 15.30 -18.39
C LYS A 14 7.34 14.01 -17.97
N PRO A 15 8.48 14.08 -17.25
CA PRO A 15 9.11 12.90 -16.67
C PRO A 15 8.10 12.02 -15.92
N GLY A 16 7.92 10.78 -16.40
CA GLY A 16 6.97 9.82 -15.83
C GLY A 16 5.49 10.05 -16.18
N ILE A 17 5.19 10.93 -17.15
CA ILE A 17 3.84 11.14 -17.68
C ILE A 17 3.89 11.10 -19.20
N TRP A 18 3.17 10.16 -19.79
CA TRP A 18 3.13 9.95 -21.22
C TRP A 18 1.72 10.05 -21.78
N ALA A 19 1.62 10.43 -23.05
CA ALA A 19 0.41 10.30 -23.86
C ALA A 19 0.69 9.35 -25.02
N PHE A 20 -0.23 8.42 -25.25
CA PHE A 20 -0.18 7.47 -26.36
C PHE A 20 -1.58 7.00 -26.73
N ASP A 21 -1.68 6.32 -27.87
CA ASP A 21 -2.93 5.72 -28.32
C ASP A 21 -3.06 4.28 -27.85
N MET A 22 -4.14 4.00 -27.12
CA MET A 22 -4.53 2.68 -26.69
C MET A 22 -6.07 2.60 -26.60
N PRO A 23 -6.72 1.80 -27.46
CA PRO A 23 -8.17 1.68 -27.47
C PRO A 23 -8.77 1.23 -26.12
N PRO A 24 -9.98 1.68 -25.75
CA PRO A 24 -10.62 1.32 -24.49
C PRO A 24 -10.76 -0.18 -24.24
N HIS A 25 -10.93 -0.99 -25.29
CA HIS A 25 -11.00 -2.44 -25.16
C HIS A 25 -9.65 -3.06 -24.75
N GLN A 26 -8.53 -2.46 -25.17
CA GLN A 26 -7.20 -2.88 -24.73
C GLN A 26 -6.94 -2.46 -23.28
N VAL A 27 -7.35 -1.26 -22.91
CA VAL A 27 -7.23 -0.73 -21.53
C VAL A 27 -7.96 -1.63 -20.52
N ARG A 28 -9.08 -2.24 -20.91
CA ARG A 28 -9.83 -3.18 -20.06
C ARG A 28 -9.08 -4.49 -19.77
N HIS A 29 -8.06 -4.84 -20.55
CA HIS A 29 -7.25 -6.04 -20.28
C HIS A 29 -6.32 -5.87 -19.06
N PHE A 30 -5.99 -4.64 -18.66
CA PHE A 30 -5.17 -4.37 -17.47
C PHE A 30 -5.96 -4.39 -16.16
N GLY A 31 -7.26 -4.64 -16.21
CA GLY A 31 -8.11 -4.78 -15.03
C GLY A 31 -9.36 -3.91 -15.06
N ASN A 32 -10.09 -3.93 -13.95
CA ASN A 32 -11.36 -3.23 -13.82
C ASN A 32 -11.16 -1.84 -13.21
N ALA A 33 -11.36 -0.78 -13.99
CA ALA A 33 -11.23 0.61 -13.56
C ALA A 33 -12.43 1.13 -12.74
N GLY A 34 -13.19 0.24 -12.11
CA GLY A 34 -14.47 0.58 -11.47
C GLY A 34 -15.48 1.19 -12.46
N HIS A 35 -16.34 2.07 -11.95
CA HIS A 35 -17.35 2.81 -12.75
C HIS A 35 -16.81 4.16 -13.28
N ALA A 36 -15.50 4.42 -13.18
CA ALA A 36 -14.91 5.68 -13.61
C ALA A 36 -14.75 5.70 -15.14
N ILE A 37 -15.60 6.49 -15.81
CA ILE A 37 -15.61 6.67 -17.26
C ILE A 37 -15.25 8.12 -17.57
N GLY A 38 -14.34 8.34 -18.52
CA GLY A 38 -13.93 9.67 -18.97
C GLY A 38 -13.70 9.73 -20.48
N PRO A 39 -13.32 10.90 -21.03
CA PRO A 39 -12.99 11.01 -22.45
C PRO A 39 -11.66 10.33 -22.81
N GLN A 40 -10.72 10.25 -21.87
CA GLN A 40 -9.39 9.64 -22.03
C GLN A 40 -9.20 8.54 -20.99
N SER A 41 -8.42 7.51 -21.33
CA SER A 41 -8.03 6.46 -20.39
C SER A 41 -6.82 6.91 -19.57
N VAL A 42 -6.73 6.52 -18.31
CA VAL A 42 -5.54 6.77 -17.49
C VAL A 42 -5.01 5.45 -16.94
N LEU A 43 -3.74 5.17 -17.23
CA LEU A 43 -3.00 4.00 -16.81
C LEU A 43 -1.90 4.38 -15.82
N LEU A 44 -1.74 3.56 -14.80
CA LEU A 44 -0.69 3.66 -13.82
C LEU A 44 0.36 2.58 -14.06
N PHE A 45 1.63 2.97 -14.15
CA PHE A 45 2.76 2.07 -14.40
C PHE A 45 3.63 1.95 -13.16
N ARG A 46 3.76 0.75 -12.60
CA ARG A 46 4.62 0.48 -11.45
C ARG A 46 6.06 0.15 -11.86
N SER A 47 6.19 -0.60 -12.95
CA SER A 47 7.43 -0.95 -13.60
C SER A 47 7.29 -0.61 -15.07
N TYR A 48 8.26 0.12 -15.61
CA TYR A 48 8.27 0.51 -17.00
C TYR A 48 9.70 0.75 -17.46
N ASP A 49 9.91 0.59 -18.76
CA ASP A 49 11.14 0.96 -19.44
C ASP A 49 10.76 1.85 -20.61
N TYR A 50 11.13 3.13 -20.53
CA TYR A 50 10.80 4.13 -21.54
C TYR A 50 12.03 4.38 -22.40
N ASP A 51 11.92 3.98 -23.66
CA ASP A 51 12.89 4.25 -24.69
C ASP A 51 12.51 5.57 -25.39
N ALA A 52 13.24 6.63 -25.04
CA ALA A 52 13.04 7.96 -25.60
C ALA A 52 13.47 8.06 -27.08
N ASP A 53 14.44 7.25 -27.51
CA ASP A 53 14.96 7.27 -28.88
C ASP A 53 13.95 6.66 -29.85
N ASN A 54 13.26 5.59 -29.42
CA ASN A 54 12.25 4.90 -30.22
C ASN A 54 10.79 5.28 -29.87
N GLN A 55 10.58 6.15 -28.87
CA GLN A 55 9.25 6.53 -28.37
C GLN A 55 8.41 5.32 -27.97
N HIS A 56 9.04 4.36 -27.31
CA HIS A 56 8.41 3.12 -26.86
C HIS A 56 8.35 3.06 -25.35
N LEU A 57 7.22 2.57 -24.83
CA LEU A 57 7.06 2.28 -23.41
C LEU A 57 6.83 0.78 -23.24
N HIS A 58 7.79 0.10 -22.63
CA HIS A 58 7.75 -1.31 -22.32
C HIS A 58 7.30 -1.50 -20.88
N PHE A 59 6.38 -2.44 -20.65
CA PHE A 59 5.86 -2.74 -19.32
C PHE A 59 5.27 -4.14 -19.27
N ASP A 60 5.18 -4.69 -18.07
CA ASP A 60 4.50 -5.96 -17.81
C ASP A 60 3.01 -5.71 -17.54
N LEU A 61 2.14 -6.62 -18.03
CA LEU A 61 0.68 -6.49 -17.84
C LEU A 61 0.26 -6.42 -16.37
N GLU A 62 1.01 -7.08 -15.48
CA GLU A 62 0.74 -7.12 -14.03
C GLU A 62 1.13 -5.83 -13.32
N ASP A 63 2.01 -5.03 -13.93
CA ASP A 63 2.53 -3.76 -13.39
C ASP A 63 1.78 -2.53 -13.89
N VAL A 64 0.68 -2.76 -14.61
CA VAL A 64 -0.22 -1.70 -15.10
C VAL A 64 -1.56 -1.79 -14.41
N SER A 65 -2.09 -0.65 -13.98
CA SER A 65 -3.43 -0.57 -13.39
C SER A 65 -4.23 0.60 -13.99
N PRO A 66 -5.43 0.36 -14.53
CA PRO A 66 -6.26 1.44 -15.04
C PRO A 66 -6.96 2.19 -13.90
N ILE A 67 -6.87 3.52 -13.88
CA ILE A 67 -7.68 4.37 -12.98
C ILE A 67 -9.08 4.58 -13.56
N ASN A 68 -9.15 4.83 -14.86
CA ASN A 68 -10.39 5.04 -15.58
C ASN A 68 -10.24 4.56 -17.02
N VAL A 69 -11.36 4.13 -17.62
CA VAL A 69 -11.41 3.75 -19.03
C VAL A 69 -12.05 4.89 -19.82
N GLY A 70 -11.31 5.37 -20.83
CA GLY A 70 -11.76 6.41 -21.75
C GLY A 70 -12.82 5.91 -22.73
N THR A 71 -13.49 6.85 -23.39
CA THR A 71 -14.32 6.56 -24.57
C THR A 71 -13.56 6.72 -25.89
N THR A 72 -12.35 7.28 -25.85
CA THR A 72 -11.46 7.48 -27.02
C THR A 72 -10.21 6.61 -26.94
N SER A 73 -9.41 6.54 -28.01
CA SER A 73 -8.11 5.86 -28.01
C SER A 73 -7.05 6.60 -27.21
N LYS A 74 -7.27 7.85 -26.82
CA LYS A 74 -6.26 8.64 -26.12
C LYS A 74 -6.09 8.14 -24.69
N THR A 75 -4.86 7.76 -24.37
CA THR A 75 -4.48 7.23 -23.06
C THR A 75 -3.33 8.05 -22.47
N ILE A 76 -3.44 8.32 -21.17
CA ILE A 76 -2.40 8.96 -20.38
C ILE A 76 -1.78 7.89 -19.48
N GLY A 77 -0.46 7.74 -19.58
CA GLY A 77 0.31 6.91 -18.67
C GLY A 77 0.97 7.74 -17.57
N ILE A 78 0.92 7.23 -16.34
CA ILE A 78 1.54 7.87 -15.18
C ILE A 78 2.40 6.83 -14.46
N ALA A 79 3.68 7.13 -14.32
CA ALA A 79 4.62 6.38 -13.49
C ALA A 79 4.23 6.50 -12.01
N ILE A 80 4.15 5.36 -11.32
CA ILE A 80 4.01 5.28 -9.87
C ILE A 80 5.24 4.54 -9.33
N GLY A 81 6.24 5.32 -8.93
CA GLY A 81 7.46 4.78 -8.32
C GLY A 81 8.63 5.75 -8.53
N PRO A 82 9.76 5.53 -7.84
CA PRO A 82 10.99 6.24 -8.13
C PRO A 82 11.37 5.98 -9.59
N CYS A 83 11.59 7.06 -10.34
CA CYS A 83 12.16 7.02 -11.67
C CYS A 83 13.62 6.57 -11.54
N GLU A 84 13.88 5.27 -11.51
CA GLU A 84 15.23 4.73 -11.60
C GLU A 84 15.65 4.77 -13.06
N LYS A 85 16.19 5.92 -13.50
CA LYS A 85 17.06 5.95 -14.67
C LYS A 85 18.25 5.05 -14.36
N GLY A 86 18.35 3.93 -15.06
CA GLY A 86 19.41 2.96 -14.87
C GLY A 86 20.81 3.56 -15.05
N ALA A 87 21.71 3.20 -14.14
CA ALA A 87 23.09 2.88 -14.44
C ALA A 87 23.71 2.15 -13.24
N ASP A 88 24.32 1.02 -13.57
CA ASP A 88 25.25 0.19 -12.81
C ASP A 88 24.71 -0.83 -11.80
N GLU A 89 24.71 -2.07 -12.30
CA GLU A 89 24.94 -3.29 -11.54
C GLU A 89 26.12 -3.11 -10.57
N VAL A 90 25.80 -2.91 -9.29
CA VAL A 90 26.66 -3.43 -8.21
C VAL A 90 25.75 -4.14 -7.22
N THR A 91 26.05 -5.43 -7.08
CA THR A 91 25.54 -6.37 -6.10
C THR A 91 25.47 -5.72 -4.73
N SER A 92 24.26 -5.47 -4.23
CA SER A 92 24.00 -5.22 -2.81
C SER A 92 22.61 -5.72 -2.47
N LEU A 93 22.61 -6.90 -1.85
CA LEU A 93 21.51 -7.38 -1.01
C LEU A 93 21.13 -6.26 -0.02
N ASP A 94 19.82 -6.07 0.20
CA ASP A 94 19.20 -5.12 1.14
C ASP A 94 19.13 -3.63 0.76
N ALA A 95 18.54 -3.33 -0.41
CA ALA A 95 17.77 -2.07 -0.55
C ALA A 95 16.33 -2.30 -0.03
N PRO A 96 15.82 -1.49 0.92
CA PRO A 96 14.46 -1.66 1.40
C PRO A 96 13.53 -1.36 0.23
N HIS A 97 12.74 -2.35 -0.19
CA HIS A 97 11.60 -2.12 -1.06
C HIS A 97 10.86 -0.89 -0.53
N GLN A 98 10.87 0.21 -1.27
CA GLN A 98 10.08 1.39 -0.94
C GLN A 98 8.62 0.96 -1.06
N MET A 99 8.08 0.47 0.06
CA MET A 99 6.69 0.07 0.14
C MET A 99 5.85 1.31 -0.11
N SER A 100 5.17 1.31 -1.26
CA SER A 100 4.17 2.34 -1.54
C SER A 100 2.98 2.13 -0.61
N PHE A 101 2.91 2.94 0.44
CA PHE A 101 1.74 3.00 1.32
C PHE A 101 0.52 3.48 0.54
N SER A 102 -0.64 2.90 0.84
CA SER A 102 -1.94 3.34 0.32
C SER A 102 -2.32 4.73 0.87
N PRO A 103 -3.37 5.39 0.33
CA PRO A 103 -3.80 6.69 0.84
C PRO A 103 -4.13 6.69 2.34
N GLY A 104 -4.82 5.67 2.84
CA GLY A 104 -5.18 5.60 4.25
C GLY A 104 -4.02 5.18 5.16
N ASP A 105 -3.08 4.39 4.65
CA ASP A 105 -1.80 4.11 5.34
C ASP A 105 -1.00 5.41 5.52
N ARG A 106 -0.87 6.22 4.45
CA ARG A 106 -0.20 7.54 4.51
C ARG A 106 -0.90 8.48 5.48
N GLU A 107 -2.23 8.45 5.52
CA GLU A 107 -3.00 9.27 6.44
C GLU A 107 -2.77 8.89 7.90
N PHE A 108 -2.71 7.59 8.21
CA PHE A 108 -2.32 7.10 9.52
C PHE A 108 -0.90 7.53 9.89
N LEU A 109 0.08 7.33 9.01
CA LEU A 109 1.47 7.71 9.26
C LEU A 109 1.64 9.22 9.46
N ARG A 110 0.92 10.04 8.68
CA ARG A 110 0.91 11.49 8.84
C ARG A 110 0.36 11.89 10.20
N LEU A 111 -0.73 11.27 10.65
CA LEU A 111 -1.33 11.53 11.96
C LEU A 111 -0.40 11.10 13.10
N ALA A 112 0.26 9.94 12.98
CA ALA A 112 1.23 9.47 13.95
C ALA A 112 2.41 10.45 14.06
N LYS A 113 2.96 10.91 12.92
CA LYS A 113 4.06 11.88 12.88
C LYS A 113 3.67 13.25 13.45
N SER A 114 2.40 13.67 13.32
CA SER A 114 1.96 14.97 13.84
C SER A 114 1.59 14.96 15.33
N GLU A 115 1.19 13.82 15.88
CA GLU A 115 0.58 13.76 17.22
C GLU A 115 1.36 12.91 18.23
N LEU A 116 2.30 12.08 17.79
CA LEU A 116 3.13 11.23 18.65
C LEU A 116 4.57 11.74 18.70
N SER A 117 5.33 11.24 19.67
CA SER A 117 6.79 11.44 19.69
C SER A 117 7.42 10.79 18.46
N GLU A 118 8.61 11.27 18.08
CA GLU A 118 9.35 10.74 16.94
C GLU A 118 9.58 9.23 17.07
N THR A 119 9.95 8.76 18.26
CA THR A 119 10.15 7.34 18.56
C THR A 119 8.89 6.53 18.31
N THR A 120 7.74 6.99 18.83
CA THR A 120 6.47 6.25 18.69
C THR A 120 5.94 6.33 17.26
N ALA A 121 6.16 7.45 16.56
CA ALA A 121 5.83 7.58 15.14
C ALA A 121 6.65 6.63 14.26
N GLN A 122 7.94 6.45 14.55
CA GLN A 122 8.79 5.46 13.88
C GLN A 122 8.31 4.02 14.16
N VAL A 123 7.86 3.74 15.39
CA VAL A 123 7.26 2.44 15.75
C VAL A 123 5.97 2.19 14.96
N ALA A 124 5.11 3.20 14.80
CA ALA A 124 3.90 3.09 13.98
C ALA A 124 4.23 2.78 12.50
N GLU A 125 5.27 3.41 11.96
CA GLU A 125 5.76 3.15 10.59
C GLU A 125 6.33 1.74 10.43
N GLN A 126 7.15 1.28 11.38
CA GLN A 126 7.71 -0.07 11.37
C GLN A 126 6.64 -1.15 11.55
N LEU A 127 5.64 -0.91 12.40
CA LEU A 127 4.49 -1.80 12.57
C LEU A 127 3.74 -1.94 11.25
N LEU A 128 3.35 -0.82 10.63
CA LEU A 128 2.59 -0.84 9.38
C LEU A 128 3.37 -1.52 8.26
N THR A 129 4.66 -1.23 8.16
CA THR A 129 5.57 -1.90 7.22
C THR A 129 5.57 -3.43 7.46
N GLY A 130 5.68 -3.85 8.72
CA GLY A 130 5.63 -5.27 9.09
C GLY A 130 4.31 -5.94 8.73
N VAL A 131 3.19 -5.24 8.89
CA VAL A 131 1.86 -5.71 8.46
C VAL A 131 1.81 -5.89 6.94
N ARG A 132 2.18 -4.84 6.18
CA ARG A 132 2.10 -4.82 4.72
C ARG A 132 3.02 -5.82 4.03
N ARG A 133 4.15 -6.19 4.67
CA ARG A 133 5.04 -7.27 4.19
C ARG A 133 4.39 -8.64 4.11
N LYS A 134 3.43 -8.94 5.00
CA LYS A 134 2.79 -10.26 5.04
C LYS A 134 1.31 -10.25 4.67
N SER A 135 0.65 -9.10 4.76
CA SER A 135 -0.76 -8.92 4.44
C SER A 135 -0.92 -7.66 3.58
N PRO A 136 -1.06 -7.80 2.25
CA PRO A 136 -1.43 -6.68 1.41
C PRO A 136 -2.83 -6.20 1.81
N GLY A 137 -3.04 -4.90 1.73
CA GLY A 137 -4.28 -4.26 2.15
C GLY A 137 -4.08 -2.76 2.33
N GLU A 138 -5.09 -2.10 2.88
CA GLU A 138 -4.99 -0.69 3.23
C GLU A 138 -5.75 -0.37 4.52
N LEU A 139 -5.26 0.64 5.24
CA LEU A 139 -6.01 1.24 6.32
C LEU A 139 -7.11 2.13 5.76
N LYS A 140 -8.31 2.04 6.34
CA LYS A 140 -9.42 2.94 6.10
C LYS A 140 -9.65 3.79 7.34
N ARG A 141 -9.62 5.11 7.18
CA ARG A 141 -9.90 6.04 8.27
C ARG A 141 -11.35 5.94 8.75
N GLY A 142 -11.51 5.74 10.05
CA GLY A 142 -12.76 5.80 10.78
C GLY A 142 -12.88 7.06 11.63
N LYS A 143 -13.85 7.03 12.56
CA LYS A 143 -14.01 8.09 13.58
C LYS A 143 -12.94 7.97 14.67
N SER A 144 -12.71 9.07 15.41
CA SER A 144 -11.87 9.08 16.61
C SER A 144 -10.42 8.57 16.42
N ARG A 145 -9.78 8.94 15.30
CA ARG A 145 -8.38 8.54 14.99
C ARG A 145 -8.18 7.03 14.84
N ASN A 146 -9.27 6.30 14.58
CA ASN A 146 -9.27 4.88 14.28
C ASN A 146 -8.99 4.65 12.79
N PHE A 147 -8.17 3.65 12.49
CA PHE A 147 -7.87 3.16 11.16
C PHE A 147 -8.07 1.66 11.15
N SER A 148 -9.01 1.20 10.32
CA SER A 148 -9.36 -0.21 10.21
C SER A 148 -8.77 -0.82 8.96
N GLU A 149 -8.30 -2.05 9.05
CA GLU A 149 -7.80 -2.78 7.89
C GLU A 149 -8.90 -3.05 6.89
N THR A 150 -8.58 -2.97 5.61
CA THR A 150 -9.43 -3.41 4.52
C THR A 150 -8.63 -4.28 3.54
N PRO A 151 -9.25 -5.32 2.96
CA PRO A 151 -10.68 -5.65 2.99
C PRO A 151 -11.17 -6.49 4.18
N ASP A 152 -10.28 -7.21 4.88
CA ASP A 152 -10.69 -8.24 5.86
C ASP A 152 -11.09 -7.65 7.23
N ASN A 153 -10.62 -6.46 7.60
CA ASN A 153 -10.95 -5.81 8.88
C ASN A 153 -10.70 -6.69 10.10
N PHE A 154 -9.60 -7.44 10.05
CA PHE A 154 -9.16 -8.35 11.13
C PHE A 154 -8.37 -7.61 12.21
N TRP A 155 -7.90 -6.40 11.93
CA TRP A 155 -7.25 -5.52 12.90
C TRP A 155 -7.60 -4.06 12.63
N TYR A 156 -7.48 -3.24 13.66
CA TYR A 156 -7.55 -1.79 13.55
C TYR A 156 -6.61 -1.13 14.57
N VAL A 157 -6.22 0.10 14.29
CA VAL A 157 -5.27 0.88 15.07
C VAL A 157 -5.81 2.26 15.38
N ILE A 158 -5.55 2.73 16.61
CA ILE A 158 -5.95 4.04 17.11
C ILE A 158 -4.71 4.76 17.65
N VAL A 159 -4.46 5.97 17.15
CA VAL A 159 -3.41 6.85 17.67
C VAL A 159 -3.86 7.46 19.00
N GLN A 160 -3.04 7.33 20.07
CA GLN A 160 -3.33 7.83 21.42
C GLN A 160 -2.30 8.89 21.90
N PRO A 161 -2.43 10.16 21.47
CA PRO A 161 -1.43 11.21 21.73
C PRO A 161 -1.19 11.51 23.20
N ARG A 162 -2.25 11.44 24.03
CA ARG A 162 -2.16 11.82 25.45
C ARG A 162 -1.18 10.98 26.26
N ILE A 163 -0.92 9.75 25.82
CA ILE A 163 -0.03 8.80 26.51
C ILE A 163 1.13 8.34 25.62
N ASP A 164 1.22 8.91 24.41
CA ASP A 164 2.23 8.59 23.40
C ASP A 164 2.31 7.10 23.04
N GLU A 165 1.17 6.53 22.65
CA GLU A 165 1.03 5.10 22.32
C GLU A 165 0.13 4.91 21.09
N ILE A 166 0.24 3.74 20.44
CA ILE A 166 -0.77 3.26 19.50
C ILE A 166 -1.51 2.06 20.12
N SER A 167 -2.84 2.14 20.09
CA SER A 167 -3.72 1.05 20.55
C SER A 167 -4.14 0.22 19.36
N ILE A 168 -3.96 -1.08 19.44
CA ILE A 168 -4.29 -2.02 18.38
C ILE A 168 -5.36 -2.96 18.92
N THR A 169 -6.39 -3.20 18.11
CA THR A 169 -7.37 -4.25 18.39
C THR A 169 -7.38 -5.22 17.22
N VAL A 170 -7.37 -6.51 17.54
CA VAL A 170 -7.41 -7.63 16.59
C VAL A 170 -8.65 -8.48 16.82
N ARG A 171 -9.16 -9.10 15.76
CA ARG A 171 -10.32 -9.99 15.83
C ARG A 171 -9.99 -11.28 16.57
N GLY A 172 -10.79 -11.61 17.58
CA GLY A 172 -10.67 -12.83 18.39
C GLY A 172 -10.67 -12.51 19.90
N ALA A 173 -11.19 -13.43 20.70
CA ALA A 173 -11.22 -13.32 22.16
C ALA A 173 -9.82 -13.45 22.78
N VAL A 174 -9.63 -12.90 23.98
CA VAL A 174 -8.34 -12.86 24.70
C VAL A 174 -7.72 -14.25 24.82
N ASP A 175 -8.50 -15.26 25.19
CA ASP A 175 -8.08 -16.65 25.37
C ASP A 175 -7.39 -17.25 24.12
N HIS A 176 -7.76 -16.78 22.92
CA HIS A 176 -7.13 -17.21 21.66
C HIS A 176 -5.67 -16.74 21.56
N PHE A 177 -5.32 -15.64 22.23
CA PHE A 177 -4.01 -15.01 22.16
C PHE A 177 -3.15 -15.22 23.40
N GLU A 178 -3.70 -15.61 24.54
CA GLU A 178 -2.93 -15.89 25.76
C GLU A 178 -1.69 -16.78 25.53
N PRO A 179 -1.73 -17.85 24.71
CA PRO A 179 -0.56 -18.70 24.48
C PRO A 179 0.57 -18.02 23.69
N VAL A 180 0.26 -16.97 22.94
CA VAL A 180 1.20 -16.27 22.03
C VAL A 180 1.50 -14.83 22.45
N ALA A 181 0.74 -14.29 23.40
CA ALA A 181 0.84 -12.91 23.82
C ALA A 181 2.10 -12.69 24.65
N ARG A 182 2.99 -11.84 24.13
CA ARG A 182 4.15 -11.28 24.84
C ARG A 182 3.94 -9.80 25.19
N LEU A 183 2.70 -9.35 25.14
CA LEU A 183 2.23 -8.00 25.47
C LEU A 183 1.01 -8.11 26.37
N GLU A 184 0.75 -7.06 27.15
CA GLU A 184 -0.49 -6.95 27.92
C GLU A 184 -1.68 -6.85 26.95
N ILE A 185 -2.52 -7.89 26.96
CA ILE A 185 -3.75 -7.98 26.17
C ILE A 185 -4.98 -7.78 27.06
N LYS A 186 -6.04 -7.18 26.50
CA LYS A 186 -7.32 -6.91 27.19
C LYS A 186 -8.48 -7.25 26.28
N ASP A 187 -9.60 -7.63 26.87
CA ASP A 187 -10.85 -7.78 26.12
C ASP A 187 -11.36 -6.40 25.67
N ASP A 188 -11.82 -6.37 24.42
CA ASP A 188 -12.46 -5.24 23.78
C ASP A 188 -13.69 -5.73 23.01
N ARG A 189 -14.74 -6.09 23.76
CA ARG A 189 -16.04 -6.51 23.22
C ARG A 189 -15.91 -7.79 22.37
N GLY A 190 -15.21 -8.80 22.89
CA GLY A 190 -14.95 -10.06 22.18
C GLY A 190 -13.83 -9.99 21.15
N ASN A 191 -13.12 -8.86 21.08
CA ASN A 191 -11.86 -8.69 20.36
C ASN A 191 -10.73 -8.51 21.36
N THR A 192 -9.48 -8.64 20.90
CA THR A 192 -8.32 -8.49 21.76
C THR A 192 -7.62 -7.18 21.47
N ARG A 193 -7.48 -6.34 22.49
CA ARG A 193 -6.77 -5.06 22.43
C ARG A 193 -5.45 -5.15 23.15
N PHE A 194 -4.43 -4.54 22.57
CA PHE A 194 -3.12 -4.33 23.19
C PHE A 194 -2.55 -2.99 22.75
N LYS A 195 -1.43 -2.60 23.35
CA LYS A 195 -0.77 -1.33 23.07
C LYS A 195 0.66 -1.56 22.63
N VAL A 196 1.15 -0.63 21.80
CA VAL A 196 2.51 -0.63 21.29
C VAL A 196 3.07 0.77 21.47
N LYS A 197 4.27 0.84 22.06
CA LYS A 197 4.95 2.12 22.30
C LYS A 197 6.37 2.11 21.80
N LYS A 198 7.10 1.02 22.07
CA LYS A 198 8.53 0.91 21.80
C LYS A 198 8.82 -0.15 20.76
N LYS A 199 10.01 -0.08 20.18
CA LYS A 199 10.48 -1.01 19.16
C LYS A 199 10.45 -2.47 19.61
N ASP A 200 10.73 -2.73 20.89
CA ASP A 200 10.72 -4.08 21.47
C ASP A 200 9.35 -4.75 21.43
N ASP A 201 8.27 -3.96 21.37
CA ASP A 201 6.91 -4.47 21.34
C ASP A 201 6.55 -5.00 19.93
N LEU A 202 7.27 -4.57 18.88
CA LEU A 202 6.93 -4.85 17.48
C LEU A 202 6.86 -6.35 17.14
N PRO A 203 7.83 -7.20 17.52
CA PRO A 203 7.76 -8.63 17.19
C PRO A 203 6.50 -9.29 17.79
N ALA A 204 6.18 -8.96 19.04
CA ALA A 204 5.01 -9.48 19.73
C ALA A 204 3.70 -8.91 19.14
N ALA A 205 3.66 -7.62 18.83
CA ALA A 205 2.53 -6.97 18.18
C ALA A 205 2.20 -7.61 16.83
N LEU A 206 3.21 -7.79 15.97
CA LEU A 206 3.04 -8.45 14.67
C LEU A 206 2.58 -9.90 14.84
N GLN A 207 3.14 -10.63 15.80
CA GLN A 207 2.70 -12.01 16.08
C GLN A 207 1.21 -12.08 16.43
N ILE A 208 0.72 -11.19 17.28
CA ILE A 208 -0.69 -11.11 17.68
C ILE A 208 -1.56 -10.71 16.47
N ILE A 209 -1.17 -9.69 15.69
CA ILE A 209 -1.91 -9.25 14.49
C ILE A 209 -2.08 -10.39 13.50
N PHE A 210 -1.03 -11.19 13.25
CA PHE A 210 -1.10 -12.29 12.30
C PHE A 210 -1.77 -13.55 12.86
N HIS A 211 -1.91 -13.68 14.17
CA HIS A 211 -2.74 -14.72 14.80
C HIS A 211 -4.23 -14.37 14.86
N ALA A 212 -4.62 -13.17 14.43
CA ALA A 212 -6.01 -12.73 14.46
C ALA A 212 -6.93 -13.64 13.63
N VAL A 213 -8.16 -13.82 14.12
CA VAL A 213 -9.19 -14.59 13.43
C VAL A 213 -9.58 -13.90 12.12
N ARG A 214 -9.53 -14.64 11.02
CA ARG A 214 -9.81 -14.15 9.66
C ARG A 214 -11.24 -14.49 9.24
N LYS A 215 -11.84 -13.68 8.36
CA LYS A 215 -13.05 -14.13 7.65
C LYS A 215 -12.59 -15.17 6.61
N GLY A 216 -13.01 -16.42 6.80
CA GLY A 216 -12.85 -17.48 5.81
C GLY A 216 -13.76 -17.29 4.61
#